data_AF-A0A0M1M2L9-F1
#
_entry.id   AF-A0A0M1M2L9-F1
#
_cell.length_a   1.000
_cell.length_b   1.000
_cell.length_c   1.000
_cell.angle_alpha   90.00
_cell.angle_beta   90.00
_cell.angle_gamma   90.00
#
_symmetry.space_group_name_H-M   'P 1'
#
loop_
_entity.id
_entity.type
_entity.pdbx_description
1 polymer ?
#
loop_
_entity_poly.entity_id
_entity_poly.type
_entity_poly.pdbx_seq_one_letter_code
_entity_poly.pdbx_strand_id
1 'polypeptide(L)' 'MSKRGVGALFCLIASILFSARYIAAAIFMSGVSSWNSNLFQAGLDCVGTPLLHLSILSLIVGVGYLVWEEILDKKENDKL' A
#
# COMPACT_ATOMS: atom_id res chain seq x y z
N MET A 1 20.83 6.92 -8.59
CA MET A 1 19.52 7.10 -7.95
C MET A 1 19.65 6.58 -6.52
N SER A 2 19.45 7.42 -5.52
CA SER A 2 19.61 7.02 -4.11
C SER A 2 18.56 5.95 -3.77
N LYS A 3 19.01 4.90 -3.09
CA LYS A 3 18.16 3.79 -2.63
C LYS A 3 16.99 4.31 -1.75
N ARG A 4 17.18 5.48 -1.10
CA ARG A 4 16.16 6.34 -0.47
C ARG A 4 14.93 6.61 -1.35
N GLY A 5 15.15 6.94 -2.62
CA GLY A 5 14.09 7.24 -3.57
C GLY A 5 13.29 6.01 -3.98
N VAL A 6 13.95 4.84 -4.04
CA VAL A 6 13.30 3.58 -4.40
C VAL A 6 12.38 3.11 -3.28
N GLY A 7 12.81 3.15 -2.02
CA GLY A 7 11.98 2.78 -0.86
C GLY A 7 10.75 3.70 -0.70
N ALA A 8 10.94 5.01 -0.84
CA ALA A 8 9.85 5.99 -0.77
C ALA A 8 8.83 5.80 -1.91
N LEU A 9 9.31 5.55 -3.14
CA LEU A 9 8.44 5.29 -4.29
C LEU A 9 7.63 4.00 -4.10
N PHE A 10 8.23 2.96 -3.55
CA PHE A 10 7.55 1.68 -3.28
C PHE A 10 6.46 1.84 -2.21
N CYS A 11 6.71 2.59 -1.14
CA CYS A 11 5.69 2.94 -0.14
C CYS A 11 4.54 3.77 -0.74
N LEU A 12 4.86 4.73 -1.61
CA LEU A 12 3.86 5.56 -2.28
C LEU A 12 2.96 4.70 -3.19
N ILE A 13 3.55 3.79 -3.96
CA ILE A 13 2.82 2.83 -4.80
C ILE A 13 1.92 1.93 -3.93
N ALA A 14 2.43 1.41 -2.80
CA ALA A 14 1.65 0.57 -1.89
C ALA A 14 0.43 1.31 -1.31
N SER A 15 0.60 2.57 -0.89
CA SER A 15 -0.49 3.42 -0.37
C SER A 15 -1.54 3.73 -1.43
N ILE A 16 -1.11 3.99 -2.68
CA ILE A 16 -2.03 4.20 -3.82
C ILE A 16 -2.82 2.93 -4.12
N LEU A 17 -2.18 1.76 -4.15
CA LEU A 17 -2.86 0.48 -4.37
C LEU A 17 -3.89 0.18 -3.27
N PHE A 18 -3.54 0.46 -2.00
CA PHE A 18 -4.46 0.27 -0.88
C PHE A 18 -5.67 1.21 -0.98
N SER A 19 -5.43 2.49 -1.25
CA SER A 19 -6.48 3.50 -1.41
C SER A 19 -7.38 3.21 -2.60
N ALA A 20 -6.81 2.73 -3.71
CA ALA A 20 -7.56 2.36 -4.92
C ALA A 20 -8.61 1.26 -4.66
N ARG A 21 -8.31 0.30 -3.78
CA ARG A 21 -9.28 -0.74 -3.36
C ARG A 21 -10.49 -0.13 -2.65
N TYR A 22 -10.26 0.78 -1.72
CA TYR A 22 -11.34 1.47 -0.99
C TYR A 22 -12.13 2.42 -1.89
N ILE A 23 -11.45 3.11 -2.81
CA ILE A 23 -12.10 3.97 -3.81
C ILE A 23 -12.96 3.13 -4.76
N ALA A 24 -12.47 2.00 -5.25
CA ALA A 24 -13.25 1.10 -6.12
C ALA A 24 -14.50 0.57 -5.40
N ALA A 25 -14.37 0.17 -4.13
CA ALA A 25 -15.51 -0.24 -3.32
C ALA A 25 -16.51 0.91 -3.11
N ALA A 26 -16.03 2.14 -2.87
CA ALA A 26 -16.87 3.32 -2.71
C ALA A 26 -17.61 3.73 -4.00
N ILE A 27 -16.94 3.64 -5.17
CA ILE A 27 -17.56 3.89 -6.49
C ILE A 27 -18.65 2.85 -6.76
N PHE A 28 -18.38 1.58 -6.47
CA PHE A 28 -19.38 0.51 -6.58
C PHE A 28 -20.57 0.77 -5.65
N MET A 29 -20.31 1.23 -4.42
CA MET A 29 -21.34 1.61 -3.46
C MET A 29 -22.19 2.79 -3.93
N SER A 30 -21.59 3.75 -4.64
CA SER A 30 -22.29 4.94 -5.14
C SER A 30 -23.28 4.64 -6.26
N GLY A 31 -23.18 3.46 -6.90
CA GLY A 31 -24.10 2.99 -7.94
C GLY A 31 -25.26 2.14 -7.40
N VAL A 32 -25.22 1.69 -6.14
CA VAL A 32 -26.25 0.82 -5.55
C VAL A 32 -27.11 1.60 -4.54
N SER A 33 -28.43 1.55 -4.73
CA SER A 33 -29.44 2.27 -3.93
C SER A 33 -29.63 1.72 -2.51
N SER A 34 -28.92 0.64 -2.14
CA SER A 34 -28.96 0.04 -0.82
C SER A 34 -27.55 -0.01 -0.23
N TRP A 35 -27.32 0.78 0.82
CA TRP A 35 -26.09 0.71 1.63
C TRP A 35 -26.10 -0.56 2.49
N ASN A 36 -25.85 -1.70 1.85
CA ASN A 36 -25.83 -2.99 2.53
C ASN A 36 -24.38 -3.47 2.75
N SER A 37 -24.01 -3.77 3.99
CA SER A 37 -22.66 -4.24 4.35
C SER A 37 -22.24 -5.50 3.58
N ASN A 38 -23.21 -6.30 3.11
CA ASN A 38 -22.96 -7.48 2.30
C ASN A 38 -22.48 -7.12 0.88
N LEU A 39 -23.02 -6.06 0.27
CA LEU A 39 -22.59 -5.58 -1.07
C LEU A 39 -21.19 -4.97 -1.03
N PHE A 40 -20.85 -4.27 0.06
CA PHE A 40 -19.51 -3.75 0.28
C PHE A 40 -18.49 -4.89 0.46
N GLN A 41 -18.83 -5.94 1.21
CA GLN A 41 -18.00 -7.14 1.33
C GLN A 41 -17.88 -7.89 0.00
N ALA A 42 -18.96 -8.03 -0.78
CA ALA A 42 -18.91 -8.65 -2.10
C ALA A 42 -18.06 -7.84 -3.09
N GLY A 43 -18.10 -6.50 -3.03
CA GLY A 43 -17.21 -5.63 -3.80
C GLY A 43 -15.74 -5.76 -3.39
N LEU A 44 -15.46 -5.86 -2.09
CA LEU A 44 -14.12 -6.16 -1.57
C LEU A 44 -13.62 -7.55 -2.00
N ASP A 45 -14.50 -8.55 -2.04
CA ASP A 45 -14.17 -9.90 -2.49
C ASP A 45 -13.90 -9.95 -4.00
N CYS A 46 -14.72 -9.22 -4.78
CA CYS A 46 -14.60 -9.11 -6.24
C CYS A 46 -13.34 -8.35 -6.69
N VAL A 47 -12.91 -7.31 -5.96
CA VAL A 47 -11.62 -6.62 -6.20
C VAL A 47 -10.42 -7.54 -5.86
N GLY A 48 -10.68 -8.68 -5.21
CA GLY A 48 -9.73 -9.76 -5.04
C GLY A 48 -8.93 -9.65 -3.75
N THR A 49 -9.08 -10.65 -2.88
CA THR A 49 -8.15 -10.98 -1.78
C THR A 49 -6.66 -10.93 -2.16
N PRO A 50 -6.20 -11.34 -3.36
CA PRO A 50 -4.78 -11.27 -3.71
C PRO A 50 -4.22 -9.84 -3.80
N LEU A 51 -5.01 -8.85 -4.24
CA LEU A 51 -4.55 -7.45 -4.32
C LEU A 51 -4.21 -6.87 -2.94
N LEU A 52 -4.97 -7.27 -1.91
CA LEU A 52 -4.74 -6.83 -0.54
C LEU A 52 -3.46 -7.44 0.02
N HIS A 53 -3.25 -8.74 -0.21
CA HIS A 53 -2.03 -9.44 0.19
C HIS A 53 -0.80 -8.86 -0.51
N LEU A 54 -0.88 -8.59 -1.82
CA LEU A 54 0.19 -7.96 -2.60
C LEU A 54 0.48 -6.53 -2.13
N SER A 55 -0.53 -5.75 -1.79
CA SER A 55 -0.36 -4.39 -1.25
C SER A 55 0.34 -4.40 0.11
N ILE A 56 -0.05 -5.31 1.00
CA ILE A 56 0.62 -5.50 2.31
C ILE A 56 2.07 -5.97 2.12
N LEU A 57 2.31 -6.93 1.22
CA LEU A 57 3.65 -7.42 0.93
C LEU A 57 4.54 -6.31 0.38
N SER A 58 4.00 -5.50 -0.54
CA SER A 58 4.67 -4.33 -1.13
C SER A 58 4.99 -3.28 -0.06
N LEU A 59 4.07 -3.04 0.88
CA LEU A 59 4.29 -2.13 2.00
C LEU A 59 5.42 -2.62 2.91
N ILE A 60 5.43 -3.91 3.26
CA ILE A 60 6.48 -4.52 4.09
C ILE A 60 7.86 -4.37 3.41
N VAL A 61 7.93 -4.64 2.12
CA VAL A 61 9.18 -4.51 1.34
C VAL A 61 9.62 -3.04 1.25
N GLY A 62 8.68 -2.12 1.01
CA GLY A 62 8.95 -0.67 0.94
C GLY A 62 9.48 -0.11 2.26
N VAL A 63 8.85 -0.45 3.38
CA VAL A 63 9.30 -0.04 4.73
C VAL A 63 10.66 -0.67 5.06
N GLY A 64 10.87 -1.95 4.75
CA GLY A 64 12.14 -2.63 4.97
C GLY A 64 13.31 -1.94 4.24
N TYR A 65 13.09 -1.54 2.98
CA TYR A 65 14.09 -0.79 2.20
C TYR A 65 14.39 0.59 2.79
N LEU A 66 13.36 1.28 3.32
CA LEU A 66 13.50 2.61 3.92
C LEU A 66 14.28 2.56 5.23
N VAL A 67 13.97 1.59 6.10
CA VAL A 67 14.68 1.38 7.37
C VAL A 67 16.12 0.93 7.15
N TRP A 68 16.37 0.05 6.18
CA TRP A 68 17.73 -0.39 5.84
C TRP A 68 18.62 0.77 5.39
N GLU A 69 18.08 1.67 4.58
CA GLU A 69 18.75 2.90 4.17
C GLU A 69 19.03 3.84 5.35
N GLU A 70 18.06 4.05 6.23
CA GLU A 70 18.21 4.94 7.39
C GLU A 70 19.26 4.41 8.37
N ILE A 71 19.36 3.08 8.53
CA ILE A 71 20.41 2.44 9.34
C ILE A 71 21.78 2.59 8.67
N LEU A 72 21.89 2.43 7.35
CA LEU A 72 23.14 2.63 6.61
C LEU A 72 23.64 4.07 6.70
N ASP A 73 22.74 5.04 6.51
CA ASP A 73 23.04 6.47 6.59
C ASP A 73 23.48 6.87 8.01
N LYS A 74 22.80 6.37 9.05
CA LYS A 74 23.25 6.54 10.44
C LYS A 74 24.64 5.97 10.68
N LYS A 75 24.91 4.77 10.17
CA LYS A 75 26.19 4.08 10.34
C LYS A 75 27.35 4.76 9.62
N GLU A 76 27.07 5.47 8.53
CA GLU A 76 28.06 6.28 7.81
C GLU A 76 28.36 7.59 8.55
N ASN A 77 27.33 8.24 9.10
CA ASN A 77 27.49 9.45 9.92
C ASN A 77 28.15 9.16 11.30
N ASP A 78 27.95 7.98 11.90
CA ASP A 78 28.61 7.56 13.16
C ASP A 78 30.12 7.24 12.99
N LYS A 79 30.60 7.14 11.74
CA LYS A 79 32.01 6.85 11.42
C LYS A 79 32.84 8.09 11.06
N LEU A 80 32.22 9.27 11.04
CA LEU A 80 32.85 10.57 10.80
C LEU A 80 33.08 11.30 12.13
#